data_AF-B3G2D0-F1
#
_entry.id   AF-B3G2D0-F1
#
_cell.length_a   1.000
_cell.length_b   1.000
_cell.length_c   1.000
_cell.angle_alpha   90.00
_cell.angle_beta   90.00
_cell.angle_gamma   90.00
#
_symmetry.space_group_name_H-M   'P 1'
#
loop_
_entity.id
_entity.type
_entity.pdbx_description
1 polymer ?
#
loop_
_entity_poly.entity_id
_entity_poly.type
_entity_poly.pdbx_seq_one_letter_code
_entity_poly.pdbx_strand_id
1 'polypeptide(L)'
;MGFRFSKRITIVPGVRLNISGSGISTSVGPRGLSLTMGKRGTYLNAGLPGTGLAYRERLDRSGTRNAPNPAADSAGYSGPIKVKVDDDGSLIITDLEDAPLPPAIVKRVKVEKSDEIQALLEKAAAKINQALNECLSAHMMTPRPGALPALPQAFDLDEPRRPSTDAPGLLDKMLLRSSKMEKEAQELEAQYQQDLVEWNAARDAHEKARSDIDKAIRLAAKGYSAQMERALDYVLSGIAWPKETLLEYEFSHDVSGIALDIDLPGEGDVPNRTAEARGNGKLTFKTRSEAQTRKDFVSLCYGTVFRVVGEVFALLPGIQKCLASGYIQRTDLATGSIGDQYVISALISRDQWETLDFSRLEAIDPGATLKAFGAVVSVDRTSRFREITPMDLATLG
;
A
#
# COMPACT_ATOMS: atom_id res chain seq x y z
N MET A 1 -5.61 -38.92 4.83
CA MET A 1 -4.86 -37.82 5.48
C MET A 1 -4.15 -37.03 4.40
N GLY A 2 -4.82 -36.04 3.79
CA GLY A 2 -4.26 -35.24 2.70
C GLY A 2 -3.88 -33.86 3.22
N PHE A 3 -2.60 -33.51 3.15
CA PHE A 3 -2.10 -32.18 3.48
C PHE A 3 -2.84 -31.13 2.66
N ARG A 4 -3.44 -30.15 3.32
CA ARG A 4 -4.22 -29.09 2.68
C ARG A 4 -3.40 -27.81 2.67
N PHE A 5 -2.83 -27.49 1.51
CA PHE A 5 -2.16 -26.20 1.26
C PHE A 5 -3.19 -25.07 1.12
N SER A 6 -3.00 -24.00 1.88
CA SER A 6 -3.64 -22.70 1.66
C SER A 6 -2.53 -21.65 1.57
N LYS A 7 -2.48 -20.89 0.46
CA LYS A 7 -1.55 -19.76 0.30
C LYS A 7 -2.40 -18.48 0.30
N ARG A 8 -2.06 -17.56 1.20
CA ARG A 8 -2.68 -16.24 1.32
C ARG A 8 -1.78 -15.25 0.57
N ILE A 9 -2.33 -14.53 -0.40
CA ILE A 9 -1.59 -13.51 -1.14
C ILE A 9 -2.31 -12.18 -0.93
N THR A 10 -1.58 -11.20 -0.38
CA THR A 10 -2.05 -9.82 -0.25
C THR A 10 -1.76 -9.13 -1.57
N ILE A 11 -2.79 -8.68 -2.29
CA ILE A 11 -2.62 -8.07 -3.62
C ILE A 11 -2.39 -6.56 -3.50
N VAL A 12 -3.10 -5.89 -2.58
CA VAL A 12 -2.94 -4.48 -2.16
C VAL A 12 -3.56 -4.28 -0.76
N PRO A 13 -3.21 -3.23 0.02
CA PRO A 13 -3.84 -2.96 1.32
C PRO A 13 -5.37 -2.80 1.18
N GLY A 14 -6.14 -3.71 1.81
CA GLY A 14 -7.60 -3.67 1.83
C GLY A 14 -8.32 -4.69 0.91
N VAL A 15 -7.60 -5.44 0.09
CA VAL A 15 -8.16 -6.54 -0.74
C VAL A 15 -7.35 -7.81 -0.51
N ARG A 16 -8.00 -8.86 0.01
CA ARG A 16 -7.37 -10.16 0.31
C ARG A 16 -7.97 -11.26 -0.54
N LEU A 17 -7.11 -12.02 -1.22
CA LEU A 17 -7.51 -13.20 -1.98
C LEU A 17 -7.14 -14.48 -1.22
N ASN A 18 -8.13 -15.31 -0.89
CA ASN A 18 -7.91 -16.59 -0.23
C ASN A 18 -8.15 -17.74 -1.21
N ILE A 19 -7.10 -18.52 -1.47
CA ILE A 19 -7.14 -19.68 -2.36
C ILE A 19 -6.92 -20.96 -1.53
N SER A 20 -7.83 -21.92 -1.64
CA SER A 20 -7.69 -23.26 -1.05
C SER A 20 -8.30 -24.31 -1.99
N GLY A 21 -8.06 -25.60 -1.72
CA GLY A 21 -8.59 -26.71 -2.51
C GLY A 21 -10.13 -26.79 -2.66
N SER A 22 -10.90 -25.86 -2.05
CA SER A 22 -12.36 -25.74 -2.22
C SER A 22 -12.82 -24.51 -3.02
N GLY A 23 -11.91 -23.68 -3.53
CA GLY A 23 -12.21 -22.54 -4.40
C GLY A 23 -11.64 -21.20 -3.93
N ILE A 24 -11.78 -20.19 -4.81
CA ILE A 24 -11.32 -18.81 -4.65
C ILE A 24 -12.38 -18.02 -3.85
N SER A 25 -11.94 -17.24 -2.88
CA SER A 25 -12.79 -16.30 -2.14
C SER A 25 -12.10 -14.95 -1.97
N THR A 26 -12.88 -13.88 -2.08
CA THR A 26 -12.39 -12.50 -2.05
C THR A 26 -12.92 -11.83 -0.78
N SER A 27 -12.02 -11.23 0.00
CA SER A 27 -12.37 -10.47 1.19
C SER A 27 -11.96 -9.01 1.02
N VAL A 28 -12.93 -8.11 1.21
CA VAL A 28 -12.75 -6.67 1.00
C VAL A 28 -13.20 -5.94 2.27
N GLY A 29 -12.31 -5.10 2.80
CA GLY A 29 -12.63 -4.19 3.91
C GLY A 29 -11.53 -4.05 4.97
N PRO A 30 -11.59 -2.97 5.78
CA PRO A 30 -10.66 -2.72 6.87
C PRO A 30 -10.81 -3.75 8.02
N ARG A 31 -9.83 -3.78 8.95
CA ARG A 31 -9.91 -4.61 10.15
C ARG A 31 -11.15 -4.18 10.97
N GLY A 32 -12.00 -5.14 11.33
CA GLY A 32 -13.25 -4.89 12.07
C GLY A 32 -14.48 -4.64 11.19
N LEU A 33 -14.34 -4.50 9.87
CA LEU A 33 -15.47 -4.44 8.94
C LEU A 33 -15.07 -5.03 7.59
N SER A 34 -15.40 -6.30 7.37
CA SER A 34 -14.99 -7.03 6.16
C SER A 34 -16.11 -7.86 5.56
N LEU A 35 -16.23 -7.76 4.24
CA LEU A 35 -17.12 -8.59 3.44
C LEU A 35 -16.32 -9.76 2.90
N THR A 36 -16.79 -10.98 3.14
CA THR A 36 -16.18 -12.21 2.61
C THR A 36 -17.14 -12.87 1.63
N MET A 37 -16.74 -12.96 0.36
CA MET A 37 -17.51 -13.58 -0.71
C MET A 37 -16.85 -14.89 -1.16
N GLY A 38 -17.62 -15.98 -1.16
CA GLY A 38 -17.17 -17.28 -1.64
C GLY A 38 -18.34 -18.23 -1.97
N LYS A 39 -18.02 -19.42 -2.49
CA LYS A 39 -19.02 -20.42 -2.94
C LYS A 39 -20.06 -20.86 -1.88
N ARG A 40 -19.87 -20.54 -0.59
CA ARG A 40 -20.75 -20.90 0.53
C ARG A 40 -21.58 -19.72 1.06
N GLY A 41 -21.69 -18.64 0.29
CA GLY A 41 -22.47 -17.46 0.63
C GLY A 41 -21.61 -16.24 0.97
N THR A 42 -22.28 -15.10 1.07
CA THR A 42 -21.67 -13.81 1.37
C THR A 42 -21.84 -13.52 2.85
N TYR A 43 -20.73 -13.22 3.53
CA TYR A 43 -20.74 -12.96 4.96
C TYR A 43 -20.25 -11.54 5.24
N LEU A 44 -21.06 -10.77 5.94
CA LEU A 44 -20.67 -9.51 6.56
C LEU A 44 -20.06 -9.82 7.93
N ASN A 45 -18.85 -9.34 8.17
CA ASN A 45 -18.20 -9.47 9.46
C ASN A 45 -17.92 -8.06 9.98
N ALA A 46 -18.62 -7.68 11.06
CA ALA A 46 -18.39 -6.45 11.79
C ALA A 46 -17.88 -6.82 13.19
N GLY A 47 -16.81 -6.19 13.67
CA GLY A 47 -16.27 -6.48 14.99
C GLY A 47 -15.52 -5.28 15.53
N LEU A 48 -15.80 -4.92 16.77
CA LEU A 48 -15.16 -3.80 17.44
C LEU A 48 -13.82 -4.30 18.05
N PRO A 49 -12.67 -3.81 17.57
CA PRO A 49 -11.36 -4.26 18.05
C PRO A 49 -11.23 -4.06 19.57
N GLY A 50 -10.70 -5.05 20.29
CA GLY A 50 -10.48 -4.97 21.74
C GLY A 50 -11.70 -5.28 22.62
N THR A 51 -12.89 -5.47 22.05
CA THR A 51 -14.14 -5.63 22.83
C THR A 51 -14.69 -7.07 22.90
N GLY A 52 -14.12 -8.01 22.12
CA GLY A 52 -14.65 -9.37 21.96
C GLY A 52 -15.99 -9.47 21.21
N LEU A 53 -16.58 -8.33 20.82
CA LEU A 53 -17.87 -8.26 20.12
C LEU A 53 -17.66 -8.39 18.61
N ALA A 54 -18.13 -9.50 18.05
CA ALA A 54 -18.12 -9.78 16.62
C ALA A 54 -19.53 -10.17 16.15
N TYR A 55 -19.99 -9.49 15.11
CA TYR A 55 -21.25 -9.70 14.42
C TYR A 55 -20.97 -10.28 13.03
N ARG A 56 -21.50 -11.48 12.78
CA ARG A 56 -21.37 -12.16 11.50
C ARG A 56 -22.74 -12.47 10.94
N GLU A 57 -23.06 -11.86 9.82
CA GLU A 57 -24.36 -12.02 9.17
C GLU A 57 -24.18 -12.65 7.78
N ARG A 58 -25.03 -13.64 7.49
CA ARG A 58 -25.02 -14.39 6.24
C ARG A 58 -26.11 -13.80 5.33
N LEU A 59 -25.69 -13.22 4.21
CA LEU A 59 -26.52 -12.35 3.37
C LEU A 59 -27.29 -13.09 2.25
N ASP A 60 -27.18 -14.42 2.15
CA ASP A 60 -27.68 -15.21 1.00
C ASP A 60 -28.94 -16.06 1.26
N ARG A 61 -29.85 -15.66 2.16
CA ARG A 61 -31.15 -16.34 2.31
C ARG A 61 -32.33 -15.37 2.15
N SER A 62 -32.93 -15.33 0.95
CA SER A 62 -34.25 -14.72 0.78
C SER A 62 -35.32 -15.79 0.54
N GLY A 63 -36.38 -15.72 1.34
CA GLY A 63 -37.61 -16.46 1.14
C GLY A 63 -38.40 -15.86 -0.02
N THR A 64 -38.81 -16.71 -0.94
CA THR A 64 -39.69 -16.41 -2.07
C THR A 64 -41.06 -15.92 -1.58
N ARG A 65 -41.48 -14.73 -2.01
CA ARG A 65 -42.89 -14.47 -2.32
C ARG A 65 -43.09 -13.30 -3.28
N ASN A 66 -43.65 -13.67 -4.43
CA ASN A 66 -44.49 -12.94 -5.38
C ASN A 66 -44.08 -11.54 -5.85
N ALA A 67 -43.80 -11.47 -7.14
CA ALA A 67 -43.72 -10.25 -7.94
C ALA A 67 -45.02 -9.43 -7.86
N PRO A 68 -44.92 -8.09 -7.79
CA PRO A 68 -46.00 -7.20 -8.19
C PRO A 68 -45.74 -6.47 -9.51
N ASN A 69 -46.87 -6.22 -10.16
CA ASN A 69 -47.20 -5.51 -11.39
C ASN A 69 -46.46 -4.16 -11.64
N PRO A 70 -46.24 -3.76 -12.91
CA PRO A 70 -45.68 -2.46 -13.27
C PRO A 70 -46.81 -1.41 -13.33
N ALA A 71 -47.26 -0.93 -12.18
CA ALA A 71 -48.11 0.26 -12.07
C ALA A 71 -48.15 0.75 -10.61
N ALA A 72 -47.10 1.46 -10.20
CA ALA A 72 -47.13 2.28 -8.99
C ALA A 72 -46.30 3.55 -9.25
N ASP A 73 -46.99 4.55 -9.81
CA ASP A 73 -46.50 5.93 -9.85
C ASP A 73 -46.42 6.48 -8.41
N SER A 74 -45.34 7.23 -8.15
CA SER A 74 -45.26 8.29 -7.13
C SER A 74 -45.38 7.93 -5.63
N ALA A 75 -44.84 6.80 -5.18
CA ALA A 75 -44.43 6.68 -3.78
C ALA A 75 -42.99 7.17 -3.65
N GLY A 76 -42.80 8.36 -3.09
CA GLY A 76 -41.48 8.97 -2.87
C GLY A 76 -40.61 8.08 -1.98
N TYR A 77 -39.71 7.32 -2.59
CA TYR A 77 -38.63 6.67 -1.86
C TYR A 77 -37.81 7.76 -1.17
N SER A 78 -37.82 7.73 0.17
CA SER A 78 -37.08 8.62 1.07
C SER A 78 -36.00 7.87 1.85
N GLY A 79 -35.66 6.65 1.42
CA GLY A 79 -34.66 5.81 2.08
C GLY A 79 -33.22 6.19 1.70
N PRO A 80 -32.22 5.73 2.48
CA PRO A 80 -30.81 5.91 2.16
C PRO A 80 -30.42 5.15 0.88
N ILE A 81 -29.67 5.82 0.00
CA ILE A 81 -29.26 5.30 -1.32
C ILE A 81 -27.77 4.96 -1.30
N LYS A 82 -27.41 3.88 -1.99
CA LYS A 82 -26.04 3.44 -2.20
C LYS A 82 -25.68 3.58 -3.67
N VAL A 83 -24.55 4.24 -3.93
CA VAL A 83 -24.00 4.42 -5.28
C VAL A 83 -22.71 3.62 -5.38
N LYS A 84 -22.64 2.71 -6.35
CA LYS A 84 -21.45 1.91 -6.69
C LYS A 84 -21.07 2.15 -8.14
N VAL A 85 -19.80 1.89 -8.47
CA VAL A 85 -19.30 1.83 -9.85
C VAL A 85 -18.98 0.36 -10.15
N ASP A 86 -19.52 -0.17 -11.23
CA ASP A 86 -19.24 -1.53 -11.70
C ASP A 86 -17.90 -1.61 -12.45
N ASP A 87 -17.42 -2.82 -12.73
CA ASP A 87 -16.14 -3.08 -13.41
C ASP A 87 -16.08 -2.50 -14.84
N ASP A 88 -17.25 -2.30 -15.47
CA ASP A 88 -17.43 -1.65 -16.78
C ASP A 88 -17.54 -0.11 -16.68
N GLY A 89 -17.57 0.42 -15.46
CA GLY A 89 -17.58 1.84 -15.14
C GLY A 89 -18.98 2.43 -14.99
N SER A 90 -20.03 1.61 -15.11
CA SER A 90 -21.41 2.04 -14.95
C SER A 90 -21.76 2.33 -13.48
N LEU A 91 -22.61 3.33 -13.27
CA LEU A 91 -23.17 3.63 -11.94
C LEU A 91 -24.32 2.68 -11.63
N ILE A 92 -24.17 1.92 -10.54
CA ILE A 92 -25.24 1.13 -9.95
C ILE A 92 -25.77 1.92 -8.75
N ILE A 93 -27.07 2.25 -8.79
CA ILE A 93 -27.77 2.95 -7.72
C ILE A 93 -28.77 1.98 -7.10
N THR A 94 -28.52 1.58 -5.86
CA THR A 94 -29.34 0.63 -5.09
C THR A 94 -29.80 1.24 -3.77
N ASP A 95 -30.67 0.55 -3.06
CA ASP A 95 -30.81 0.78 -1.62
C ASP A 95 -29.62 0.18 -0.84
N LEU A 96 -29.68 0.21 0.49
CA LEU A 96 -28.63 -0.35 1.37
C LEU A 96 -28.51 -1.88 1.28
N GLU A 97 -29.56 -2.58 0.84
CA GLU A 97 -29.65 -4.04 0.69
C GLU A 97 -29.22 -4.52 -0.71
N ASP A 98 -28.65 -3.60 -1.52
CA ASP A 98 -28.26 -3.84 -2.92
C ASP A 98 -29.45 -4.16 -3.85
N ALA A 99 -30.68 -3.82 -3.46
CA ALA A 99 -31.86 -3.99 -4.32
C ALA A 99 -31.98 -2.83 -5.34
N PRO A 100 -32.42 -3.13 -6.58
CA PRO A 100 -32.56 -2.13 -7.63
C PRO A 100 -33.68 -1.15 -7.32
N LEU A 101 -33.38 0.15 -7.39
CA LEU A 101 -34.38 1.21 -7.22
C LEU A 101 -35.24 1.37 -8.49
N PRO A 102 -36.52 1.78 -8.36
CA PRO A 102 -37.35 2.09 -9.52
C PRO A 102 -36.70 3.10 -10.48
N PRO A 103 -36.86 2.96 -11.81
CA PRO A 103 -36.19 3.81 -12.79
C PRO A 103 -36.44 5.31 -12.62
N ALA A 104 -37.64 5.69 -12.15
CA ALA A 104 -37.99 7.09 -11.87
C ALA A 104 -37.13 7.69 -10.74
N ILE A 105 -36.83 6.90 -9.69
CA ILE A 105 -36.00 7.32 -8.57
C ILE A 105 -34.54 7.40 -9.00
N VAL A 106 -34.04 6.41 -9.75
CA VAL A 106 -32.68 6.43 -10.32
C VAL A 106 -32.47 7.67 -11.20
N LYS A 107 -33.45 8.01 -12.05
CA LYS A 107 -33.41 9.20 -12.90
C LYS A 107 -33.40 10.48 -12.06
N ARG A 108 -34.25 10.58 -11.04
CA ARG A 108 -34.30 11.74 -10.14
C ARG A 108 -32.99 11.92 -9.39
N VAL A 109 -32.41 10.86 -8.83
CA VAL A 109 -31.12 10.89 -8.13
C VAL A 109 -29.99 11.35 -9.06
N LYS A 110 -29.94 10.85 -10.30
CA LYS A 110 -28.95 11.30 -11.29
C LYS A 110 -29.04 12.79 -11.63
N VAL A 111 -30.23 13.39 -11.53
CA VAL A 111 -30.46 14.82 -11.79
C VAL A 111 -30.20 15.67 -10.54
N GLU A 112 -30.80 15.31 -9.40
CA GLU A 112 -30.71 16.08 -8.15
C GLU A 112 -29.33 15.98 -7.48
N LYS A 113 -28.63 14.87 -7.68
CA LYS A 113 -27.32 14.57 -7.07
C LYS A 113 -26.21 14.50 -8.10
N SER A 114 -26.38 15.17 -9.25
CA SER A 114 -25.41 15.16 -10.35
C SER A 114 -23.99 15.51 -9.89
N ASP A 115 -23.86 16.53 -9.06
CA ASP A 115 -22.57 17.07 -8.63
C ASP A 115 -21.88 16.12 -7.65
N GLU A 116 -22.63 15.55 -6.71
CA GLU A 116 -22.12 14.55 -5.75
C GLU A 116 -21.69 13.25 -6.46
N ILE A 117 -22.47 12.81 -7.45
CA ILE A 117 -22.16 11.64 -8.29
C ILE A 117 -20.91 11.91 -9.14
N GLN A 118 -20.81 13.10 -9.73
CA GLN A 118 -19.65 13.49 -10.52
C GLN A 118 -18.39 13.54 -9.66
N ALA A 119 -18.45 14.15 -8.47
CA ALA A 119 -17.33 14.17 -7.52
C ALA A 119 -16.90 12.76 -7.08
N LEU A 120 -17.86 11.83 -6.88
CA LEU A 120 -17.57 10.43 -6.58
C LEU A 120 -16.84 9.75 -7.75
N LEU A 121 -17.32 9.94 -8.99
CA LEU A 121 -16.70 9.39 -10.19
C LEU A 121 -15.30 9.95 -10.42
N GLU A 122 -15.09 11.25 -10.19
CA GLU A 122 -13.77 11.88 -10.26
C GLU A 122 -12.81 11.30 -9.22
N LYS A 123 -13.28 11.11 -7.98
CA LYS A 123 -12.48 10.45 -6.92
C LYS A 123 -12.13 9.01 -7.28
N ALA A 124 -13.06 8.27 -7.87
CA ALA A 124 -12.81 6.90 -8.35
C ALA A 124 -11.78 6.89 -9.49
N ALA A 125 -11.92 7.80 -10.46
CA ALA A 125 -10.96 7.99 -11.55
C ALA A 125 -9.56 8.31 -11.04
N ALA A 126 -9.45 9.27 -10.11
CA ALA A 126 -8.20 9.66 -9.48
C ALA A 126 -7.54 8.47 -8.77
N LYS A 127 -8.31 7.68 -8.01
CA LYS A 127 -7.80 6.49 -7.33
C LYS A 127 -7.28 5.42 -8.29
N ILE A 128 -7.94 5.22 -9.43
CA ILE A 128 -7.48 4.26 -10.45
C ILE A 128 -6.18 4.75 -11.10
N ASN A 129 -6.11 6.04 -11.41
CA ASN A 129 -4.94 6.65 -12.03
C ASN A 129 -3.77 6.83 -11.03
N GLN A 130 -4.04 6.78 -9.73
CA GLN A 130 -3.03 6.93 -8.67
C GLN A 130 -1.90 5.91 -8.83
N ALA A 131 -2.22 4.63 -9.04
CA ALA A 131 -1.20 3.58 -9.18
C ALA A 131 -0.28 3.83 -10.38
N LEU A 132 -0.82 4.39 -11.48
CA LEU A 132 -0.01 4.78 -12.63
C LEU A 132 0.88 5.98 -12.30
N ASN A 133 0.31 7.00 -11.65
CA ASN A 133 1.06 8.18 -11.23
C ASN A 133 2.20 7.80 -10.28
N GLU A 134 1.97 6.93 -9.30
CA GLU A 134 3.00 6.40 -8.38
C GLU A 134 4.13 5.70 -9.14
N CYS A 135 3.81 4.91 -10.19
CA CYS A 135 4.84 4.32 -11.06
C CYS A 135 5.65 5.38 -11.81
N LEU A 136 4.98 6.37 -12.39
CA LEU A 136 5.61 7.43 -13.20
C LEU A 136 6.38 8.46 -12.36
N SER A 137 6.12 8.51 -11.05
CA SER A 137 6.71 9.46 -10.11
C SER A 137 7.60 8.77 -9.07
N ALA A 138 8.06 7.55 -9.33
CA ALA A 138 8.88 6.78 -8.40
C ALA A 138 10.12 7.54 -7.89
N HIS A 139 10.70 8.43 -8.68
CA HIS A 139 11.84 9.26 -8.31
C HIS A 139 11.48 10.58 -7.60
N MET A 140 10.21 10.98 -7.54
CA MET A 140 9.82 12.33 -7.08
C MET A 140 10.09 12.58 -5.60
N MET A 141 10.21 11.53 -4.79
CA MET A 141 10.52 11.64 -3.37
C MET A 141 12.03 11.50 -3.07
N THR A 142 12.88 11.50 -4.10
CA THR A 142 14.33 11.31 -3.94
C THR A 142 14.94 12.43 -3.10
N PRO A 143 15.58 12.12 -1.95
CA PRO A 143 16.17 13.14 -1.10
C PRO A 143 17.40 13.75 -1.76
N ARG A 144 17.65 15.01 -1.44
CA ARG A 144 18.94 15.64 -1.72
C ARG A 144 20.06 15.02 -0.87
N PRO A 145 21.32 15.05 -1.35
CA PRO A 145 22.47 14.65 -0.56
C PRO A 145 22.52 15.31 0.83
N GLY A 146 22.84 14.51 1.83
CA GLY A 146 22.87 14.91 3.25
C GLY A 146 21.51 15.24 3.87
N ALA A 147 20.38 14.99 3.20
CA ALA A 147 19.07 15.14 3.84
C ALA A 147 18.89 14.11 4.96
N LEU A 148 18.35 14.55 6.09
CA LEU A 148 18.07 13.66 7.22
C LEU A 148 16.81 12.84 6.93
N PRO A 149 16.85 11.51 7.09
CA PRO A 149 15.67 10.67 6.93
C PRO A 149 14.65 10.94 8.05
N ALA A 150 13.38 10.63 7.77
CA ALA A 150 12.32 10.73 8.77
C ALA A 150 12.52 9.66 9.87
N LEU A 151 12.49 10.08 11.13
CA LEU A 151 12.48 9.15 12.26
C LEU A 151 11.12 8.46 12.39
N PRO A 152 11.05 7.30 13.07
CA PRO A 152 9.78 6.71 13.45
C PRO A 152 8.89 7.75 14.15
N GLN A 153 7.59 7.72 13.84
CA GLN A 153 6.60 8.62 14.44
C GLN A 153 6.61 8.48 15.96
N ALA A 154 6.11 9.46 16.70
CA ALA A 154 5.96 9.31 18.14
C ALA A 154 4.93 8.22 18.48
N PHE A 155 5.02 7.66 19.68
CA PHE A 155 4.02 6.71 20.16
C PHE A 155 2.67 7.43 20.32
N ASP A 156 1.64 6.94 19.61
CA ASP A 156 0.34 7.61 19.44
C ASP A 156 -0.85 6.71 19.84
N LEU A 157 -0.63 5.80 20.79
CA LEU A 157 -1.73 5.04 21.39
C LEU A 157 -2.23 5.77 22.63
N ASP A 158 -3.54 5.99 22.69
CA ASP A 158 -4.20 6.55 23.86
C ASP A 158 -3.90 5.71 25.11
N GLU A 159 -3.60 6.39 26.20
CA GLU A 159 -3.47 5.75 27.50
C GLU A 159 -4.80 5.08 27.89
N PRO A 160 -4.78 3.82 28.39
CA PRO A 160 -5.97 3.16 28.89
C PRO A 160 -6.69 4.06 29.89
N ARG A 161 -8.02 4.16 29.76
CA ARG A 161 -8.81 4.99 30.68
C ARG A 161 -9.20 4.16 31.88
N ARG A 162 -8.98 4.73 33.06
CA ARG A 162 -9.43 4.11 34.30
C ARG A 162 -10.96 3.99 34.29
N PRO A 163 -11.53 2.80 34.59
CA PRO A 163 -12.98 2.62 34.64
C PRO A 163 -13.58 3.45 35.77
N SER A 164 -14.68 4.14 35.49
CA SER A 164 -15.52 4.78 36.51
C SER A 164 -16.54 3.75 37.02
N THR A 165 -16.47 3.39 38.29
CA THR A 165 -17.44 2.48 38.91
C THR A 165 -18.36 3.26 39.84
N ASP A 166 -19.67 3.15 39.62
CA ASP A 166 -20.68 3.75 40.49
C ASP A 166 -20.79 2.96 41.80
N ALA A 167 -20.85 3.65 42.93
CA ALA A 167 -21.03 3.00 44.22
C ALA A 167 -22.46 2.41 44.34
N PRO A 168 -22.63 1.20 44.92
CA PRO A 168 -23.94 0.56 44.99
C PRO A 168 -24.93 1.37 45.84
N GLY A 169 -26.11 1.65 45.26
CA GLY A 169 -27.19 2.38 45.92
C GLY A 169 -27.96 1.54 46.94
N LEU A 170 -28.92 2.15 47.65
CA LEU A 170 -29.76 1.47 48.65
C LEU A 170 -30.56 0.29 48.07
N LEU A 171 -31.06 0.43 46.83
CA LEU A 171 -31.78 -0.63 46.12
C LEU A 171 -30.87 -1.81 45.72
N ASP A 172 -29.63 -1.55 45.32
CA ASP A 172 -28.67 -2.59 44.94
C ASP A 172 -28.20 -3.39 46.16
N LYS A 173 -28.08 -2.73 47.32
CA LYS A 173 -27.83 -3.40 48.61
C LYS A 173 -29.02 -4.27 49.04
N MET A 174 -30.26 -3.78 48.88
CA MET A 174 -31.47 -4.56 49.18
C MET A 174 -31.64 -5.78 48.25
N LEU A 175 -31.24 -5.68 46.99
CA LEU A 175 -31.31 -6.77 46.01
C LEU A 175 -30.10 -7.73 46.05
N LEU A 176 -29.21 -7.60 47.06
CA LEU A 176 -27.95 -8.38 47.18
C LEU A 176 -27.04 -8.29 45.94
N ARG A 177 -27.15 -7.22 45.14
CA ARG A 177 -26.38 -7.00 43.90
C ARG A 177 -25.02 -6.34 44.14
N SER A 178 -24.77 -5.82 45.35
CA SER A 178 -23.52 -5.14 45.69
C SER A 178 -22.28 -6.00 45.47
N SER A 179 -22.33 -7.28 45.86
CA SER A 179 -21.20 -8.22 45.68
C SER A 179 -20.88 -8.53 44.22
N LYS A 180 -21.89 -8.47 43.34
CA LYS A 180 -21.71 -8.63 41.90
C LYS A 180 -21.07 -7.39 41.29
N MET A 181 -21.54 -6.19 41.68
CA MET A 181 -20.97 -4.92 41.23
C MET A 181 -19.52 -4.73 41.70
N GLU A 182 -19.20 -5.13 42.92
CA GLU A 182 -17.83 -5.10 43.45
C GLU A 182 -16.89 -6.03 42.67
N LYS A 183 -17.36 -7.23 42.30
CA LYS A 183 -16.59 -8.15 41.43
C LYS A 183 -16.38 -7.59 40.04
N GLU A 184 -17.43 -7.06 39.41
CA GLU A 184 -17.33 -6.42 38.09
C GLU A 184 -16.39 -5.20 38.14
N ALA A 185 -16.43 -4.40 39.21
CA ALA A 185 -15.50 -3.29 39.43
C ALA A 185 -14.04 -3.76 39.60
N GLN A 186 -13.82 -4.84 40.36
CA GLN A 186 -12.50 -5.45 40.52
C GLN A 186 -11.97 -6.04 39.21
N GLU A 187 -12.82 -6.69 38.42
CA GLU A 187 -12.47 -7.24 37.11
C GLU A 187 -12.10 -6.12 36.11
N LEU A 188 -12.89 -5.04 36.07
CA LEU A 188 -12.60 -3.87 35.22
C LEU A 188 -11.31 -3.15 35.63
N GLU A 189 -11.07 -2.98 36.93
CA GLU A 189 -9.82 -2.39 37.44
C GLU A 189 -8.63 -3.33 37.14
N ALA A 190 -8.77 -4.64 37.28
CA ALA A 190 -7.73 -5.61 36.93
C ALA A 190 -7.39 -5.56 35.43
N GLN A 191 -8.40 -5.49 34.56
CA GLN A 191 -8.20 -5.32 33.13
C GLN A 191 -7.49 -4.01 32.81
N TYR A 192 -7.91 -2.90 33.43
CA TYR A 192 -7.25 -1.60 33.27
C TYR A 192 -5.77 -1.65 33.68
N GLN A 193 -5.44 -2.28 34.81
CA GLN A 193 -4.05 -2.43 35.24
C GLN A 193 -3.23 -3.28 34.24
N GLN A 194 -3.82 -4.34 33.69
CA GLN A 194 -3.18 -5.13 32.65
C GLN A 194 -2.94 -4.30 31.38
N ASP A 195 -3.98 -3.62 30.89
CA ASP A 195 -3.91 -2.76 29.70
C ASP A 195 -2.86 -1.66 29.90
N LEU A 196 -2.76 -1.08 31.10
CA LEU A 196 -1.78 -0.05 31.45
C LEU A 196 -0.34 -0.60 31.42
N VAL A 197 -0.11 -1.82 31.91
CA VAL A 197 1.21 -2.47 31.84
C VAL A 197 1.59 -2.75 30.39
N GLU A 198 0.67 -3.29 29.59
CA GLU A 198 0.90 -3.56 28.16
C GLU A 198 1.16 -2.28 27.39
N TRP A 199 0.40 -1.22 27.67
CA TRP A 199 0.57 0.10 27.05
C TRP A 199 1.92 0.72 27.40
N ASN A 200 2.32 0.72 28.68
CA ASN A 200 3.64 1.24 29.09
C ASN A 200 4.78 0.46 28.44
N ALA A 201 4.69 -0.87 28.41
CA ALA A 201 5.69 -1.71 27.76
C ALA A 201 5.78 -1.43 26.25
N ALA A 202 4.63 -1.22 25.58
CA ALA A 202 4.58 -0.85 24.17
C ALA A 202 5.19 0.53 23.91
N ARG A 203 4.87 1.53 24.76
CA ARG A 203 5.45 2.88 24.70
C ARG A 203 6.96 2.83 24.85
N ASP A 204 7.46 2.18 25.91
CA ASP A 204 8.89 2.14 26.22
C ASP A 204 9.68 1.39 25.13
N ALA A 205 9.13 0.28 24.62
CA ALA A 205 9.72 -0.45 23.49
C ALA A 205 9.77 0.41 22.22
N HIS A 206 8.70 1.15 21.94
CA HIS A 206 8.61 2.04 20.79
C HIS A 206 9.59 3.22 20.90
N GLU A 207 9.66 3.89 22.05
CA GLU A 207 10.62 4.97 22.31
C GLU A 207 12.06 4.50 22.20
N LYS A 208 12.36 3.32 22.73
CA LYS A 208 13.67 2.70 22.59
C LYS A 208 14.01 2.42 21.13
N ALA A 209 13.10 1.80 20.37
CA ALA A 209 13.32 1.53 18.96
C ALA A 209 13.56 2.83 18.16
N ARG A 210 12.79 3.88 18.43
CA ARG A 210 12.98 5.20 17.83
C ARG A 210 14.35 5.80 18.16
N SER A 211 14.78 5.73 19.42
CA SER A 211 16.11 6.19 19.86
C SER A 211 17.24 5.39 19.22
N ASP A 212 17.08 4.08 19.07
CA ASP A 212 18.07 3.21 18.44
C ASP A 212 18.24 3.53 16.94
N ILE A 213 17.15 3.85 16.24
CA ILE A 213 17.19 4.29 14.84
C ILE A 213 17.84 5.67 14.71
N ASP A 214 17.46 6.64 15.55
CA ASP A 214 18.11 7.97 15.58
C ASP A 214 19.62 7.86 15.81
N LYS A 215 20.03 7.00 16.76
CA LYS A 215 21.45 6.71 17.00
C LYS A 215 22.11 6.06 15.79
N ALA A 216 21.47 5.09 15.15
CA ALA A 216 22.00 4.43 13.95
C ALA A 216 22.25 5.44 12.83
N ILE A 217 21.28 6.30 12.51
CA ILE A 217 21.41 7.33 11.47
C ILE A 217 22.57 8.28 11.78
N ARG A 218 22.68 8.78 13.03
CA ARG A 218 23.77 9.69 13.41
C ARG A 218 25.16 9.06 13.33
N LEU A 219 25.28 7.77 13.64
CA LEU A 219 26.54 7.04 13.56
C LEU A 219 26.86 6.60 12.13
N ALA A 220 25.85 6.22 11.34
CA ALA A 220 25.99 5.95 9.91
C ALA A 220 26.58 7.16 9.18
N ALA A 221 26.10 8.36 9.49
CA ALA A 221 26.62 9.61 8.93
C ALA A 221 28.10 9.88 9.27
N LYS A 222 28.66 9.19 10.28
CA LYS A 222 30.08 9.25 10.67
C LYS A 222 30.92 8.10 10.09
N GLY A 223 30.33 7.21 9.29
CA GLY A 223 31.03 6.08 8.66
C GLY A 223 31.16 4.82 9.51
N TYR A 224 30.36 4.66 10.58
CA TYR A 224 30.36 3.41 11.36
C TYR A 224 29.59 2.31 10.61
N SER A 225 30.29 1.39 9.94
CA SER A 225 29.73 0.37 9.02
C SER A 225 28.50 -0.37 9.56
N ALA A 226 28.59 -0.96 10.76
CA ALA A 226 27.45 -1.68 11.36
C ALA A 226 26.20 -0.80 11.59
N GLN A 227 26.38 0.52 11.74
CA GLN A 227 25.28 1.46 11.86
C GLN A 227 24.80 1.94 10.48
N MET A 228 25.67 1.95 9.46
CA MET A 228 25.31 2.24 8.08
C MET A 228 24.32 1.22 7.54
N GLU A 229 24.58 -0.08 7.75
CA GLU A 229 23.66 -1.17 7.39
C GLU A 229 22.30 -0.97 8.08
N ARG A 230 22.29 -0.84 9.42
CA ARG A 230 21.05 -0.64 10.19
C ARG A 230 20.26 0.58 9.74
N ALA A 231 20.93 1.67 9.38
CA ALA A 231 20.28 2.89 8.92
C ALA A 231 19.75 2.74 7.48
N LEU A 232 20.51 2.09 6.58
CA LEU A 232 20.05 1.79 5.22
C LEU A 232 18.83 0.88 5.24
N ASP A 233 18.85 -0.19 6.04
CA ASP A 233 17.72 -1.11 6.16
C ASP A 233 16.45 -0.36 6.56
N TYR A 234 16.55 0.55 7.55
CA TYR A 234 15.43 1.37 7.97
C TYR A 234 14.93 2.30 6.86
N VAL A 235 15.83 3.01 6.18
CA VAL A 235 15.47 3.97 5.14
C VAL A 235 14.89 3.28 3.90
N LEU A 236 15.56 2.25 3.40
CA LEU A 236 15.16 1.52 2.19
C LEU A 236 13.86 0.72 2.41
N SER A 237 13.67 0.10 3.58
CA SER A 237 12.40 -0.57 3.92
C SER A 237 11.24 0.41 4.14
N GLY A 238 11.53 1.67 4.45
CA GLY A 238 10.55 2.74 4.59
C GLY A 238 10.03 3.30 3.26
N ILE A 239 10.62 2.91 2.12
CA ILE A 239 10.18 3.40 0.81
C ILE A 239 8.84 2.75 0.44
N ALA A 240 7.83 3.59 0.22
CA ALA A 240 6.54 3.16 -0.30
C ALA A 240 6.64 2.90 -1.82
N TRP A 241 7.11 1.71 -2.19
CA TRP A 241 7.23 1.36 -3.60
C TRP A 241 5.86 1.19 -4.27
N PRO A 242 5.69 1.64 -5.52
CA PRO A 242 4.49 1.34 -6.29
C PRO A 242 4.32 -0.18 -6.52
N LYS A 243 5.42 -0.92 -6.48
CA LYS A 243 5.55 -2.36 -6.74
C LYS A 243 6.64 -2.97 -5.89
N GLU A 244 6.55 -4.26 -5.60
CA GLU A 244 7.58 -4.95 -4.82
C GLU A 244 8.95 -4.77 -5.49
N THR A 245 9.94 -4.40 -4.69
CA THR A 245 11.31 -4.14 -5.11
C THR A 245 12.18 -4.63 -3.98
N LEU A 246 13.02 -5.61 -4.29
CA LEU A 246 13.99 -6.18 -3.36
C LEU A 246 15.35 -5.55 -3.64
N LEU A 247 16.13 -5.36 -2.58
CA LEU A 247 17.43 -4.73 -2.66
C LEU A 247 18.43 -5.50 -1.83
N GLU A 248 19.57 -5.76 -2.44
CA GLU A 248 20.77 -6.23 -1.76
C GLU A 248 21.87 -5.20 -1.95
N TYR A 249 22.80 -5.13 -1.00
CA TYR A 249 23.90 -4.18 -1.09
C TYR A 249 25.15 -4.70 -0.41
N GLU A 250 26.29 -4.21 -0.89
CA GLU A 250 27.62 -4.53 -0.36
C GLU A 250 28.49 -3.27 -0.35
N PHE A 251 29.24 -3.06 0.72
CA PHE A 251 30.18 -1.94 0.81
C PHE A 251 31.55 -2.31 0.25
N SER A 252 32.27 -1.33 -0.30
CA SER A 252 33.69 -1.48 -0.61
C SER A 252 34.50 -1.70 0.68
N HIS A 253 35.70 -2.26 0.55
CA HIS A 253 36.58 -2.57 1.68
C HIS A 253 36.94 -1.33 2.52
N ASP A 254 37.07 -0.18 1.88
CA ASP A 254 37.35 1.11 2.52
C ASP A 254 36.09 1.86 2.97
N VAL A 255 34.90 1.30 2.73
CA VAL A 255 33.59 1.87 3.09
C VAL A 255 33.34 3.24 2.44
N SER A 256 34.03 3.55 1.34
CA SER A 256 33.81 4.77 0.54
C SER A 256 32.90 4.54 -0.67
N GLY A 257 32.63 3.27 -0.99
CA GLY A 257 31.75 2.85 -2.08
C GLY A 257 30.68 1.86 -1.60
N ILE A 258 29.61 1.77 -2.37
CA ILE A 258 28.54 0.78 -2.17
C ILE A 258 28.07 0.25 -3.52
N ALA A 259 27.89 -1.06 -3.61
CA ALA A 259 27.17 -1.72 -4.69
C ALA A 259 25.75 -2.04 -4.24
N LEU A 260 24.80 -1.83 -5.14
CA LEU A 260 23.39 -2.11 -4.99
C LEU A 260 22.99 -3.09 -6.07
N ASP A 261 22.34 -4.17 -5.68
CA ASP A 261 21.62 -5.06 -6.58
C ASP A 261 20.11 -4.91 -6.36
N ILE A 262 19.38 -4.55 -7.42
CA ILE A 262 18.02 -4.04 -7.35
C ILE A 262 17.10 -4.90 -8.20
N ASP A 263 16.15 -5.59 -7.57
CA ASP A 263 15.05 -6.27 -8.24
C ASP A 263 14.03 -5.23 -8.72
N LEU A 264 14.07 -4.93 -10.01
CA LEU A 264 13.20 -3.94 -10.61
C LEU A 264 11.80 -4.52 -10.87
N PRO A 265 10.75 -3.68 -10.83
CA PRO A 265 9.40 -4.11 -11.18
C PRO A 265 9.35 -4.79 -12.56
N GLY A 266 8.36 -5.64 -12.81
CA GLY A 266 8.15 -6.30 -14.10
C GLY A 266 7.31 -5.48 -15.09
N GLU A 267 7.34 -5.84 -16.38
CA GLU A 267 6.55 -5.15 -17.42
C GLU A 267 5.03 -5.21 -17.14
N GLY A 268 4.56 -6.30 -16.53
CA GLY A 268 3.15 -6.49 -16.17
C GLY A 268 2.68 -5.66 -14.97
N ASP A 269 3.60 -5.00 -14.27
CA ASP A 269 3.26 -4.23 -13.08
C ASP A 269 2.73 -2.83 -13.39
N VAL A 270 3.07 -2.28 -14.56
CA VAL A 270 2.62 -0.94 -14.94
C VAL A 270 1.14 -0.98 -15.34
N PRO A 271 0.29 -0.13 -14.73
CA PRO A 271 -1.12 -0.07 -15.11
C PRO A 271 -1.31 0.28 -16.59
N ASN A 272 -2.10 -0.56 -17.28
CA ASN A 272 -2.41 -0.43 -18.71
C ASN A 272 -3.78 0.21 -18.98
N ARG A 273 -4.47 0.71 -17.94
CA ARG A 273 -5.79 1.35 -18.04
C ARG A 273 -5.80 2.64 -17.25
N THR A 274 -6.47 3.66 -17.79
CA THR A 274 -6.80 4.91 -17.10
C THR A 274 -8.30 5.08 -17.02
N ALA A 275 -8.76 5.89 -16.08
CA ALA A 275 -10.18 6.22 -15.91
C ALA A 275 -10.40 7.73 -15.97
N GLU A 276 -11.53 8.14 -16.54
CA GLU A 276 -11.97 9.54 -16.64
C GLU A 276 -13.47 9.65 -16.34
N ALA A 277 -13.86 10.68 -15.58
CA ALA A 277 -15.26 11.01 -15.31
C ALA A 277 -15.71 12.15 -16.24
N ARG A 278 -16.45 11.84 -17.31
CA ARG A 278 -16.76 12.80 -18.40
C ARG A 278 -18.10 13.55 -18.23
N GLY A 279 -18.68 13.58 -17.03
CA GLY A 279 -19.96 14.27 -16.79
C GLY A 279 -21.21 13.54 -17.33
N ASN A 280 -21.05 12.36 -17.95
CA ASN A 280 -22.16 11.56 -18.47
C ASN A 280 -22.74 10.57 -17.44
N GLY A 281 -22.36 10.68 -16.16
CA GLY A 281 -22.75 9.73 -15.11
C GLY A 281 -22.16 8.33 -15.32
N LYS A 282 -21.01 8.21 -15.99
CA LYS A 282 -20.27 6.95 -16.16
C LYS A 282 -18.77 7.20 -16.00
N LEU A 283 -18.07 6.22 -15.44
CA LEU A 283 -16.62 6.17 -15.47
C LEU A 283 -16.17 5.61 -16.84
N THR A 284 -15.43 6.41 -17.60
CA THR A 284 -14.90 5.98 -18.90
C THR A 284 -13.51 5.39 -18.70
N PHE A 285 -13.32 4.14 -19.11
CA PHE A 285 -12.01 3.51 -19.13
C PHE A 285 -11.35 3.65 -20.49
N LYS A 286 -10.05 3.93 -20.48
CA LYS A 286 -9.21 3.93 -21.67
C LYS A 286 -8.06 2.96 -21.48
N THR A 287 -7.97 1.97 -22.35
CA THR A 287 -6.81 1.10 -22.43
C THR A 287 -5.67 1.87 -23.09
N ARG A 288 -4.50 1.78 -22.47
CA ARG A 288 -3.27 2.44 -22.93
C ARG A 288 -2.61 1.57 -24.01
N SER A 289 -1.92 2.20 -24.95
CA SER A 289 -1.22 1.44 -25.97
C SER A 289 -0.05 0.67 -25.35
N GLU A 290 0.23 -0.53 -25.85
CA GLU A 290 1.36 -1.31 -25.35
C GLU A 290 2.70 -0.57 -25.47
N ALA A 291 2.86 0.25 -26.52
CA ALA A 291 4.05 1.06 -26.72
C ALA A 291 4.23 2.11 -25.62
N GLN A 292 3.14 2.71 -25.12
CA GLN A 292 3.23 3.63 -24.00
C GLN A 292 3.49 2.89 -22.69
N THR A 293 2.80 1.78 -22.43
CA THR A 293 3.03 0.94 -21.24
C THR A 293 4.50 0.50 -21.14
N ARG A 294 5.13 0.13 -22.25
CA ARG A 294 6.57 -0.20 -22.29
C ARG A 294 7.48 0.97 -21.95
N LYS A 295 7.18 2.17 -22.46
CA LYS A 295 7.95 3.38 -22.13
C LYS A 295 7.85 3.72 -20.65
N ASP A 296 6.66 3.62 -20.09
CA ASP A 296 6.41 3.85 -18.67
C ASP A 296 7.13 2.83 -17.79
N PHE A 297 7.12 1.57 -18.21
CA PHE A 297 7.86 0.50 -17.54
C PHE A 297 9.37 0.79 -17.49
N VAL A 298 9.95 1.20 -18.62
CA VAL A 298 11.34 1.64 -18.67
C VAL A 298 11.58 2.84 -17.75
N SER A 299 10.64 3.78 -17.72
CA SER A 299 10.71 4.99 -16.86
C SER A 299 10.64 4.63 -15.37
N LEU A 300 9.76 3.70 -14.99
CA LEU A 300 9.66 3.16 -13.63
C LEU A 300 10.99 2.51 -13.21
N CYS A 301 11.60 1.69 -14.07
CA CYS A 301 12.88 1.06 -13.76
C CYS A 301 13.99 2.10 -13.49
N TYR A 302 14.13 3.12 -14.35
CA TYR A 302 15.09 4.19 -14.11
C TYR A 302 14.75 5.00 -12.85
N GLY A 303 13.47 5.27 -12.61
CA GLY A 303 13.00 6.00 -11.44
C GLY A 303 13.30 5.25 -10.14
N THR A 304 13.13 3.92 -10.12
CA THR A 304 13.49 3.05 -9.00
C THR A 304 14.99 3.15 -8.71
N VAL A 305 15.86 2.92 -9.70
CA VAL A 305 17.32 3.03 -9.51
C VAL A 305 17.71 4.41 -8.98
N PHE A 306 17.18 5.47 -9.57
CA PHE A 306 17.44 6.85 -9.16
C PHE A 306 17.01 7.11 -7.70
N ARG A 307 15.82 6.61 -7.31
CA ARG A 307 15.28 6.74 -5.96
C ARG A 307 16.20 6.11 -4.91
N VAL A 308 16.67 4.89 -5.17
CA VAL A 308 17.55 4.14 -4.25
C VAL A 308 18.90 4.84 -4.11
N VAL A 309 19.51 5.22 -5.22
CA VAL A 309 20.81 5.93 -5.24
C VAL A 309 20.73 7.22 -4.44
N GLY A 310 19.63 7.97 -4.56
CA GLY A 310 19.45 9.19 -3.78
C GLY A 310 19.33 8.94 -2.27
N GLU A 311 18.65 7.87 -1.84
CA GLU A 311 18.59 7.50 -0.42
C GLU A 311 19.97 7.18 0.15
N VAL A 312 20.79 6.46 -0.60
CA VAL A 312 22.20 6.17 -0.24
C VAL A 312 22.98 7.47 -0.07
N PHE A 313 22.98 8.36 -1.07
CA PHE A 313 23.78 9.59 -1.01
C PHE A 313 23.25 10.61 0.01
N ALA A 314 21.96 10.57 0.32
CA ALA A 314 21.36 11.36 1.39
C ALA A 314 21.78 10.87 2.77
N LEU A 315 21.68 9.56 3.01
CA LEU A 315 21.94 8.95 4.31
C LEU A 315 23.42 8.89 4.66
N LEU A 316 24.27 8.58 3.67
CA LEU A 316 25.68 8.20 3.88
C LEU A 316 26.64 9.21 3.23
N PRO A 317 26.94 10.35 3.89
CA PRO A 317 27.83 11.39 3.34
C PRO A 317 29.25 10.91 3.06
N GLY A 318 29.72 9.85 3.73
CA GLY A 318 31.03 9.25 3.49
C GLY A 318 31.14 8.50 2.15
N ILE A 319 30.03 8.03 1.59
CA ILE A 319 30.00 7.27 0.33
C ILE A 319 30.24 8.22 -0.84
N GLN A 320 31.29 7.96 -1.61
CA GLN A 320 31.72 8.72 -2.79
C GLN A 320 31.26 8.09 -4.10
N LYS A 321 31.03 6.77 -4.12
CA LYS A 321 30.58 6.05 -5.32
C LYS A 321 29.47 5.07 -4.98
N CYS A 322 28.48 5.01 -5.86
CA CYS A 322 27.38 4.06 -5.80
C CYS A 322 27.32 3.30 -7.12
N LEU A 323 27.60 2.00 -7.10
CA LEU A 323 27.37 1.10 -8.22
C LEU A 323 25.95 0.53 -8.10
N ALA A 324 25.02 0.95 -8.95
CA ALA A 324 23.66 0.45 -8.93
C ALA A 324 23.39 -0.43 -10.15
N SER A 325 23.12 -1.71 -9.91
CA SER A 325 22.74 -2.68 -10.92
C SER A 325 21.30 -3.11 -10.69
N GLY A 326 20.49 -3.08 -11.74
CA GLY A 326 19.08 -3.44 -11.70
C GLY A 326 18.78 -4.57 -12.66
N TYR A 327 18.06 -5.58 -12.19
CA TYR A 327 17.61 -6.71 -12.97
C TYR A 327 16.09 -6.81 -12.99
N ILE A 328 15.56 -7.52 -13.99
CA ILE A 328 14.16 -7.90 -14.07
C ILE A 328 14.06 -9.42 -14.20
N GLN A 329 13.02 -9.99 -13.61
CA GLN A 329 12.73 -11.41 -13.77
C GLN A 329 12.03 -11.68 -15.10
N ARG A 330 12.56 -12.62 -15.88
CA ARG A 330 11.89 -13.13 -17.09
C ARG A 330 11.74 -14.63 -17.06
N THR A 331 10.62 -15.10 -17.57
CA THR A 331 10.42 -16.51 -17.85
C THR A 331 11.09 -16.85 -19.17
N ASP A 332 12.04 -17.77 -19.13
CA ASP A 332 12.55 -18.44 -20.32
C ASP A 332 11.45 -19.34 -20.89
N LEU A 333 10.99 -19.04 -22.10
CA LEU A 333 9.92 -19.80 -22.76
C LEU A 333 10.34 -21.22 -23.16
N ALA A 334 11.64 -21.48 -23.31
CA ALA A 334 12.15 -22.80 -23.68
C ALA A 334 12.19 -23.74 -22.48
N THR A 335 12.58 -23.25 -21.30
CA THR A 335 12.74 -24.06 -20.09
C THR A 335 11.61 -23.89 -19.07
N GLY A 336 10.82 -22.82 -19.19
CA GLY A 336 9.83 -22.41 -18.17
C GLY A 336 10.45 -21.83 -16.90
N SER A 337 11.78 -21.70 -16.84
CA SER A 337 12.50 -21.20 -15.67
C SER A 337 12.38 -19.68 -15.58
N ILE A 338 12.32 -19.14 -14.37
CA ILE A 338 12.45 -17.70 -14.14
C ILE A 338 13.94 -17.42 -13.90
N GLY A 339 14.50 -16.49 -14.67
CA GLY A 339 15.88 -16.04 -14.52
C GLY A 339 15.96 -14.53 -14.40
N ASP A 340 16.98 -14.07 -13.69
CA ASP A 340 17.29 -12.65 -13.54
C ASP A 340 18.03 -12.15 -14.77
N GLN A 341 17.53 -11.06 -15.34
CA GLN A 341 18.13 -10.39 -16.47
C GLN A 341 18.54 -8.99 -16.04
N TYR A 342 19.84 -8.74 -15.92
CA TYR A 342 20.36 -7.39 -15.68
C TYR A 342 20.07 -6.49 -16.88
N VAL A 343 19.55 -5.30 -16.62
CA VAL A 343 19.08 -4.36 -17.66
C VAL A 343 19.64 -2.96 -17.51
N ILE A 344 20.05 -2.56 -16.31
CA ILE A 344 20.67 -1.27 -15.99
C ILE A 344 21.86 -1.52 -15.07
N SER A 345 22.99 -0.88 -15.33
CA SER A 345 24.12 -0.84 -14.40
C SER A 345 24.81 0.51 -14.49
N ALA A 346 24.98 1.21 -13.37
CA ALA A 346 25.49 2.57 -13.34
C ALA A 346 26.44 2.78 -12.16
N LEU A 347 27.67 3.21 -12.44
CA LEU A 347 28.62 3.69 -11.44
C LEU A 347 28.48 5.21 -11.31
N ILE A 348 27.90 5.66 -10.21
CA ILE A 348 27.54 7.07 -9.98
C ILE A 348 28.46 7.61 -8.89
N SER A 349 29.11 8.75 -9.15
CA SER A 349 29.85 9.47 -8.13
C SER A 349 28.99 10.47 -7.37
N ARG A 350 29.34 10.76 -6.12
CA ARG A 350 28.74 11.81 -5.31
C ARG A 350 28.81 13.16 -6.01
N ASP A 351 29.98 13.51 -6.56
CA ASP A 351 30.18 14.78 -7.26
C ASP A 351 29.20 14.95 -8.42
N GLN A 352 29.01 13.91 -9.25
CA GLN A 352 28.00 13.93 -10.31
C GLN A 352 26.59 14.12 -9.74
N TRP A 353 26.25 13.37 -8.70
CA TRP A 353 24.91 13.39 -8.10
C TRP A 353 24.58 14.75 -7.46
N GLU A 354 25.56 15.42 -6.86
CA GLU A 354 25.42 16.75 -6.26
C GLU A 354 25.24 17.88 -7.28
N THR A 355 25.48 17.62 -8.57
CA THR A 355 25.16 18.61 -9.64
C THR A 355 23.66 18.71 -9.94
N LEU A 356 22.85 17.75 -9.48
CA LEU A 356 21.41 17.73 -9.74
C LEU A 356 20.67 18.76 -8.90
N ASP A 357 19.68 19.44 -9.51
CA ASP A 357 18.80 20.37 -8.82
C ASP A 357 17.60 19.63 -8.21
N PHE A 358 17.74 19.21 -6.94
CA PHE A 358 16.68 18.52 -6.18
C PHE A 358 15.46 19.39 -5.88
N SER A 359 15.51 20.71 -6.11
CA SER A 359 14.33 21.57 -6.02
C SER A 359 13.41 21.46 -7.24
N ARG A 360 13.90 20.82 -8.32
CA ARG A 360 13.21 20.67 -9.61
C ARG A 360 13.19 19.22 -10.08
N LEU A 361 12.94 18.28 -9.17
CA LEU A 361 12.88 16.83 -9.47
C LEU A 361 11.87 16.49 -10.58
N GLU A 362 10.79 17.26 -10.69
CA GLU A 362 9.78 17.12 -11.75
C GLU A 362 10.32 17.39 -13.15
N ALA A 363 11.43 18.12 -13.27
CA ALA A 363 12.10 18.41 -14.52
C ALA A 363 13.25 17.44 -14.83
N ILE A 364 13.62 16.58 -13.88
CA ILE A 364 14.70 15.60 -14.04
C ILE A 364 14.13 14.32 -14.68
N ASP A 365 14.74 13.88 -15.78
CA ASP A 365 14.54 12.56 -16.35
C ASP A 365 15.59 11.60 -15.77
N PRO A 366 15.18 10.60 -14.96
CA PRO A 366 16.11 9.63 -14.36
C PRO A 366 16.94 8.86 -15.39
N GLY A 367 16.35 8.47 -16.52
CA GLY A 367 17.04 7.70 -17.55
C GLY A 367 18.08 8.53 -18.30
N ALA A 368 17.79 9.80 -18.59
CA ALA A 368 18.74 10.73 -19.18
C ALA A 368 19.90 11.01 -18.21
N THR A 369 19.59 11.18 -16.92
CA THR A 369 20.59 11.43 -15.86
C THR A 369 21.54 10.25 -15.72
N LEU A 370 21.02 9.04 -15.55
CA LEU A 370 21.83 7.83 -15.40
C LEU A 370 22.71 7.60 -16.64
N LYS A 371 22.19 7.82 -17.85
CA LYS A 371 22.99 7.74 -19.09
C LYS A 371 24.10 8.80 -19.15
N ALA A 372 23.80 10.04 -18.72
CA ALA A 372 24.81 11.10 -18.66
C ALA A 372 25.93 10.78 -17.67
N PHE A 373 25.62 10.02 -16.61
CA PHE A 373 26.61 9.51 -15.66
C PHE A 373 27.31 8.22 -16.10
N GLY A 374 27.04 7.73 -17.32
CA GLY A 374 27.72 6.58 -17.89
C GLY A 374 27.06 5.23 -17.62
N ALA A 375 25.75 5.20 -17.32
CA ALA A 375 25.02 3.94 -17.15
C ALA A 375 25.12 3.07 -18.41
N VAL A 376 25.45 1.79 -18.19
CA VAL A 376 25.31 0.73 -19.17
C VAL A 376 23.85 0.30 -19.18
N VAL A 377 23.20 0.46 -20.32
CA VAL A 377 21.80 0.09 -20.52
C VAL A 377 21.54 -0.18 -21.99
N SER A 378 20.79 -1.23 -22.29
CA SER A 378 20.38 -1.55 -23.66
C SER A 378 18.86 -1.59 -23.77
N VAL A 379 18.30 -0.53 -24.36
CA VAL A 379 16.87 -0.43 -24.69
C VAL A 379 16.72 -0.34 -26.20
N ASP A 380 15.89 -1.20 -26.79
CA ASP A 380 15.66 -1.17 -28.23
C ASP A 380 14.70 -0.04 -28.66
N ARG A 381 14.51 0.10 -29.99
CA ARG A 381 13.63 1.13 -30.57
C ARG A 381 12.16 1.01 -30.14
N THR A 382 11.75 -0.13 -29.60
CA THR A 382 10.39 -0.42 -29.12
C THR A 382 10.24 -0.29 -27.60
N SER A 383 11.27 0.22 -26.93
CA SER A 383 11.33 0.38 -25.48
C SER A 383 11.33 -0.94 -24.72
N ARG A 384 11.99 -1.97 -25.26
CA ARG A 384 12.25 -3.22 -24.55
C ARG A 384 13.69 -3.24 -24.04
N PHE A 385 13.86 -3.56 -22.76
CA PHE A 385 15.18 -3.87 -22.22
C PHE A 385 15.75 -5.13 -22.84
N ARG A 386 17.06 -5.12 -23.05
CA ARG A 386 17.88 -6.29 -23.36
C ARG A 386 18.86 -6.50 -22.22
N GLU A 387 19.27 -7.75 -22.08
CA GLU A 387 20.33 -8.14 -21.17
C GLU A 387 21.58 -7.31 -21.38
N ILE A 388 22.20 -6.94 -20.26
CA ILE A 388 23.54 -6.38 -20.22
C ILE A 388 24.39 -7.23 -19.28
N THR A 389 25.72 -7.13 -19.43
CA THR A 389 26.63 -7.52 -18.36
C THR A 389 26.75 -6.34 -17.39
N PRO A 390 26.40 -6.52 -16.10
CA PRO A 390 26.57 -5.45 -15.11
C PRO A 390 28.05 -5.11 -14.91
N MET A 391 28.33 -3.90 -14.42
CA MET A 391 29.71 -3.53 -14.06
C MET A 391 30.18 -4.36 -12.87
N ASP A 392 31.48 -4.67 -12.83
CA ASP A 392 32.08 -5.48 -11.77
C ASP A 392 32.20 -4.70 -10.45
N LEU A 393 32.07 -5.39 -9.31
CA LEU A 393 32.24 -4.80 -7.98
C LEU A 393 33.61 -4.12 -7.81
N ALA A 394 34.66 -4.65 -8.44
CA ALA A 394 36.01 -4.09 -8.46
C ALA A 394 36.07 -2.67 -9.06
N THR A 395 35.03 -2.22 -9.76
CA THR A 395 34.95 -0.84 -10.27
C THR A 395 34.76 0.22 -9.17
N LEU A 396 34.35 -0.18 -7.96
CA LEU A 396 34.24 0.72 -6.82
C LEU A 396 35.61 1.24 -6.34
N GLY A 397 36.67 0.44 -6.51
CA GLY A 397 38.02 0.74 -6.02
C GLY A 397 38.42 -0.16 -4.87
#